data_AF-A0A1M6S3X0-F1
#
_entry.id   AF-A0A1M6S3X0-F1
#
_cell.length_a   1.000
_cell.length_b   1.000
_cell.length_c   1.000
_cell.angle_alpha   90.00
_cell.angle_beta   90.00
_cell.angle_gamma   90.00
#
_symmetry.space_group_name_H-M   'P 1'
#
loop_
_entity.id
_entity.type
_entity.pdbx_description
1 polymer ?
#
loop_
_entity_poly.entity_id
_entity_poly.type
_entity_poly.pdbx_seq_one_letter_code
_entity_poly.pdbx_strand_id
1 'polypeptide(L)'
;MKPIAHFSKSVIDALGLDVAENTPIFIGESNIKHMKQSHPGDYDKYGEFKEDILKNPDYVGRNPKDDSIEFVREYRIDNDDFVKVAVRISLKGRYYARSLYVLNANRVRNFIKKGTLKDLTKSAK
;
A
#
# COMPACT_ATOMS: atom_id res chain seq x y z
N MET A 1 12.89 3.92 16.12
CA MET A 1 11.71 3.38 15.40
C MET A 1 12.19 2.38 14.36
N LYS A 2 11.74 1.13 14.45
CA LYS A 2 12.08 0.06 13.51
C LYS A 2 11.24 0.23 12.23
N PRO A 3 11.79 0.00 11.01
CA PRO A 3 10.99 -0.05 9.80
C PRO A 3 10.05 -1.27 9.82
N ILE A 4 8.90 -1.15 9.16
CA ILE A 4 7.91 -2.23 9.01
C ILE A 4 8.00 -2.92 7.64
N ALA A 5 8.60 -2.26 6.66
CA ALA A 5 8.87 -2.78 5.32
C ALA A 5 9.97 -1.93 4.65
N HIS A 6 10.37 -2.34 3.45
CA HIS A 6 11.27 -1.57 2.58
C HIS A 6 10.74 -1.59 1.15
N PHE A 7 11.08 -0.58 0.36
CA PHE A 7 10.77 -0.57 -1.07
C PHE A 7 11.54 -1.69 -1.79
N SER A 8 10.81 -2.56 -2.49
CA SER A 8 11.40 -3.54 -3.41
C SER A 8 11.67 -2.90 -4.77
N LYS A 9 12.60 -3.50 -5.52
CA LYS A 9 12.83 -3.13 -6.93
C LYS A 9 11.56 -3.22 -7.79
N SER A 10 10.72 -4.24 -7.59
CA SER A 10 9.48 -4.41 -8.37
C SER A 10 8.51 -3.23 -8.22
N VAL A 11 8.38 -2.67 -7.01
CA VAL A 11 7.54 -1.49 -6.75
C VAL A 11 8.14 -0.24 -7.40
N ILE A 12 9.46 -0.07 -7.29
CA ILE A 12 10.21 1.06 -7.85
C ILE A 12 10.07 1.06 -9.38
N ASP A 13 10.35 -0.06 -10.02
CA ASP A 13 10.33 -0.22 -11.48
C ASP A 13 8.90 -0.04 -12.03
N ALA A 14 7.90 -0.62 -11.37
CA ALA A 14 6.50 -0.54 -11.82
C ALA A 14 5.93 0.89 -11.81
N LEU A 15 6.41 1.72 -10.89
CA LEU A 15 5.93 3.09 -10.71
C LEU A 15 6.92 4.17 -11.18
N GLY A 16 8.13 3.79 -11.62
CA GLY A 16 9.20 4.71 -12.00
C GLY A 16 9.60 5.65 -10.86
N LEU A 17 9.74 5.11 -9.64
CA LEU A 17 10.03 5.92 -8.45
C LEU A 17 11.51 6.32 -8.41
N ASP A 18 11.78 7.56 -8.06
CA ASP A 18 13.13 8.03 -7.71
C ASP A 18 13.41 7.76 -6.22
N VAL A 19 13.56 6.48 -5.88
CA VAL A 19 13.88 6.02 -4.53
C VAL A 19 14.80 4.80 -4.61
N ALA A 20 15.78 4.72 -3.72
CA ALA A 20 16.69 3.58 -3.67
C ALA A 20 15.95 2.31 -3.21
N GLU A 21 16.31 1.17 -3.79
CA GLU A 21 15.89 -0.13 -3.26
C GLU A 21 16.30 -0.28 -1.78
N ASN A 22 15.50 -1.00 -1.00
CA ASN A 22 15.64 -1.14 0.43
C ASN A 22 15.47 0.16 1.23
N THR A 23 14.91 1.22 0.64
CA THR A 23 14.51 2.41 1.40
C THR A 23 13.43 2.04 2.44
N PRO A 24 13.60 2.42 3.72
CA PRO A 24 12.71 1.98 4.79
C PRO A 24 11.35 2.70 4.80
N ILE A 25 10.31 1.93 5.11
CA ILE A 25 8.95 2.39 5.37
C ILE A 25 8.67 2.24 6.86
N PHE A 26 8.22 3.32 7.48
CA PHE A 26 7.93 3.38 8.91
C PHE A 26 6.41 3.50 9.17
N ILE A 27 6.00 3.33 10.41
CA ILE A 27 4.67 3.68 10.88
C ILE A 27 4.77 4.29 12.27
N GLY A 28 4.09 5.42 12.49
CA GLY A 28 4.02 6.08 13.80
C GLY A 28 2.73 5.77 14.54
N GLU A 29 2.75 5.94 15.86
CA GLU A 29 1.58 5.75 16.72
C GLU A 29 0.40 6.63 16.31
N SER A 30 0.66 7.87 15.89
CA SER A 30 -0.36 8.77 15.35
C SER A 30 -1.03 8.23 14.08
N ASN A 31 -0.26 7.56 13.20
CA ASN A 31 -0.81 6.93 11.99
C ASN A 31 -1.66 5.71 12.35
N ILE A 32 -1.21 4.90 13.31
CA ILE A 32 -1.99 3.76 13.81
C ILE A 32 -3.31 4.25 14.40
N LYS A 33 -3.27 5.29 15.24
CA LYS A 33 -4.46 5.91 15.81
C LYS A 33 -5.40 6.43 14.72
N HIS A 34 -4.86 7.11 13.71
CA HIS A 34 -5.63 7.61 12.57
C HIS A 34 -6.32 6.49 11.78
N MET A 35 -5.62 5.38 11.50
CA MET A 35 -6.21 4.21 10.83
C MET A 35 -7.36 3.61 11.63
N LYS A 36 -7.15 3.38 12.94
CA LYS A 36 -8.18 2.87 13.86
C LYS A 36 -9.42 3.76 13.93
N GLN A 37 -9.24 5.08 13.88
CA GLN A 37 -10.35 6.04 13.96
C GLN A 37 -11.08 6.21 12.63
N SER A 38 -10.35 6.18 11.50
CA SER A 38 -10.93 6.46 10.18
C SER A 38 -11.60 5.23 9.57
N HIS A 39 -11.05 4.04 9.83
CA HIS A 39 -11.52 2.77 9.30
C HIS A 39 -11.45 1.66 10.36
N PRO A 40 -12.22 1.75 11.46
CA PRO A 40 -12.11 0.82 12.59
C PRO A 40 -12.32 -0.64 12.15
N GLY A 41 -13.39 -0.94 11.41
CA GLY A 41 -13.68 -2.32 10.97
C GLY A 41 -12.61 -2.90 10.05
N ASP A 42 -12.09 -2.10 9.11
CA ASP A 42 -11.02 -2.55 8.22
C ASP A 42 -9.71 -2.73 8.98
N TYR A 43 -9.42 -1.87 9.95
CA TYR A 43 -8.23 -2.00 10.78
C TYR A 43 -8.32 -3.23 11.69
N ASP A 44 -9.47 -3.52 12.28
CA ASP A 44 -9.66 -4.70 13.12
C ASP A 44 -9.49 -5.98 12.29
N LYS A 45 -9.98 -6.00 11.04
CA LYS A 45 -9.85 -7.15 10.13
C LYS A 45 -8.46 -7.31 9.53
N TYR A 46 -7.82 -6.20 9.13
CA TYR A 46 -6.62 -6.23 8.28
C TYR A 46 -5.38 -5.54 8.86
N GLY A 47 -5.51 -4.87 10.01
CA GLY A 47 -4.44 -4.04 10.59
C GLY A 47 -3.18 -4.82 10.92
N GLU A 48 -3.26 -6.11 11.23
CA GLU A 48 -2.10 -6.97 11.46
C GLU A 48 -1.31 -7.27 10.18
N PHE A 49 -2.00 -7.35 9.03
CA PHE A 49 -1.41 -7.69 7.74
C PHE A 49 -0.72 -6.52 7.03
N LYS A 50 -0.77 -5.29 7.58
CA LYS A 50 -0.15 -4.09 6.98
C LYS A 50 1.30 -4.29 6.53
N GLU A 51 2.10 -5.05 7.29
CA GLU A 51 3.50 -5.32 6.92
C GLU A 51 3.59 -6.25 5.73
N ASP A 52 2.75 -7.28 5.69
CA ASP A 52 2.71 -8.25 4.61
C ASP A 52 2.19 -7.61 3.31
N ILE A 53 1.21 -6.71 3.40
CA ILE A 53 0.75 -5.90 2.24
C ILE A 53 1.87 -5.03 1.68
N LEU A 54 2.70 -4.43 2.55
CA LEU A 54 3.82 -3.60 2.10
C LEU A 54 4.98 -4.42 1.52
N LYS A 55 5.22 -5.62 2.05
CA LYS A 55 6.31 -6.52 1.60
C LYS A 55 5.93 -7.26 0.31
N ASN A 56 4.67 -7.66 0.20
CA ASN A 56 4.15 -8.51 -0.86
C ASN A 56 2.81 -7.95 -1.39
N PRO A 57 2.79 -6.77 -2.03
CA PRO A 57 1.60 -6.26 -2.71
C PRO A 57 1.34 -7.03 -4.01
N ASP A 58 0.07 -7.29 -4.32
CA ASP A 58 -0.33 -7.81 -5.63
C ASP A 58 -0.36 -6.69 -6.67
N TYR A 59 -0.72 -5.48 -6.24
CA TYR A 59 -0.81 -4.32 -7.10
C TYR A 59 -0.24 -3.07 -6.43
N VAL A 60 0.27 -2.14 -7.25
CA VAL A 60 0.79 -0.85 -6.79
C VAL A 60 0.30 0.32 -7.63
N GLY A 61 0.09 1.47 -7.00
CA GLY A 61 -0.36 2.68 -7.67
C GLY A 61 0.26 3.93 -7.09
N ARG A 62 0.04 5.06 -7.77
CA ARG A 62 0.39 6.39 -7.27
C ARG A 62 -0.85 7.26 -7.29
N ASN A 63 -1.20 7.84 -6.15
CA ASN A 63 -2.33 8.74 -6.04
C ASN A 63 -1.88 10.16 -6.43
N PRO A 64 -2.37 10.74 -7.55
CA PRO A 64 -1.92 12.05 -8.01
C PRO A 64 -2.34 13.20 -7.07
N LYS A 65 -3.31 12.98 -6.17
CA LYS A 65 -3.82 14.04 -5.28
C LYS A 65 -2.84 14.42 -4.18
N ASP A 66 -2.16 13.43 -3.61
CA ASP A 66 -1.34 13.59 -2.40
C ASP A 66 0.00 12.87 -2.48
N ASP A 67 0.33 12.40 -3.68
CA ASP A 67 1.55 11.70 -4.02
C ASP A 67 1.81 10.42 -3.21
N SER A 68 0.76 9.82 -2.64
CA SER A 68 0.90 8.54 -1.96
C SER A 68 1.17 7.40 -2.92
N ILE A 69 2.02 6.49 -2.47
CA ILE A 69 2.24 5.18 -3.09
C ILE A 69 1.24 4.23 -2.45
N GLU A 70 0.40 3.62 -3.28
CA GLU A 70 -0.66 2.72 -2.87
C GLU A 70 -0.20 1.28 -3.05
N PHE A 71 -0.07 0.54 -1.94
CA PHE A 71 0.21 -0.89 -1.93
C PHE A 71 -1.11 -1.62 -1.73
N VAL A 72 -1.47 -2.52 -2.63
CA VAL A 72 -2.77 -3.21 -2.61
C VAL A 72 -2.56 -4.72 -2.66
N ARG A 73 -3.27 -5.43 -1.79
CA ARG A 73 -3.31 -6.89 -1.78
C ARG A 73 -4.75 -7.39 -1.85
N GLU A 74 -4.97 -8.45 -2.63
CA GLU A 74 -6.25 -9.11 -2.82
C GLU A 74 -6.38 -10.29 -1.85
N TYR A 75 -7.42 -10.30 -1.02
CA TYR A 75 -7.72 -11.37 -0.07
C TYR A 75 -9.01 -12.09 -0.49
N ARG A 76 -8.88 -13.37 -0.84
CA ARG A 76 -9.97 -14.19 -1.40
C ARG A 76 -10.79 -14.98 -0.37
N ILE A 77 -10.77 -14.55 0.89
CA ILE A 77 -11.34 -15.35 1.98
C ILE A 77 -12.89 -15.30 1.94
N ASP A 78 -13.50 -14.13 1.62
CA ASP A 78 -14.97 -13.99 1.62
C ASP A 78 -15.57 -13.18 0.44
N ASN A 79 -14.99 -12.05 0.02
CA ASN A 79 -15.60 -11.12 -0.95
C ASN A 79 -14.62 -10.53 -2.01
N ASP A 80 -13.46 -11.16 -2.22
CA ASP A 80 -12.33 -10.57 -2.97
C ASP A 80 -11.99 -9.15 -2.45
N ASP A 81 -11.66 -9.06 -1.16
CA ASP A 81 -11.34 -7.79 -0.53
C ASP A 81 -9.97 -7.29 -1.02
N PHE A 82 -9.95 -6.09 -1.59
CA PHE A 82 -8.69 -5.42 -1.95
C PHE A 82 -8.30 -4.46 -0.82
N VAL A 83 -7.27 -4.81 -0.06
CA VAL A 83 -6.83 -3.99 1.07
C VAL A 83 -5.68 -3.11 0.62
N LYS A 84 -5.82 -1.81 0.84
CA LYS A 84 -4.79 -0.81 0.53
C LYS A 84 -4.02 -0.40 1.77
N VAL A 85 -2.70 -0.26 1.66
CA VAL A 85 -1.87 0.57 2.54
C VAL A 85 -1.29 1.74 1.75
N ALA A 86 -1.54 2.97 2.19
CA ALA A 86 -1.01 4.18 1.55
C ALA A 86 0.26 4.67 2.26
N VAL A 87 1.34 4.83 1.50
CA VAL A 87 2.65 5.29 1.98
C VAL A 87 2.93 6.69 1.43
N ARG A 88 3.38 7.60 2.29
CA ARG A 88 3.75 8.97 1.89
C ARG A 88 5.09 9.38 2.48
N ILE A 89 5.87 10.11 1.68
CA ILE A 89 7.08 10.77 2.14
C ILE A 89 6.73 11.91 3.11
N SER A 90 7.58 12.10 4.12
CA SER A 90 7.54 13.23 5.05
C SER A 90 8.45 14.35 4.57
N LEU A 91 8.32 15.54 5.16
CA LEU A 91 9.21 16.68 4.87
C LEU A 91 10.70 16.37 5.14
N LYS A 92 11.00 15.37 5.96
CA LYS A 92 12.36 14.91 6.29
C LYS A 92 12.84 13.74 5.41
N GLY A 93 12.18 13.48 4.28
CA GLY A 93 12.57 12.43 3.34
C GLY A 93 12.28 10.99 3.80
N ARG A 94 11.52 10.80 4.87
CA ARG A 94 11.16 9.46 5.40
C ARG A 94 9.77 9.03 4.94
N TYR A 95 9.62 7.77 4.55
CA TYR A 95 8.34 7.20 4.13
C TYR A 95 7.56 6.61 5.31
N TYR A 96 6.26 6.91 5.34
CA TYR A 96 5.37 6.43 6.38
C TYR A 96 4.11 5.80 5.79
N ALA A 97 3.72 4.62 6.29
CA ALA A 97 2.38 4.11 6.13
C ALA A 97 1.40 5.00 6.93
N ARG A 98 0.39 5.55 6.26
CA ARG A 98 -0.54 6.54 6.83
C ARG A 98 -2.01 6.11 6.82
N SER A 99 -2.40 5.20 5.93
CA SER A 99 -3.78 4.71 5.85
C SER A 99 -3.82 3.23 5.53
N LEU A 100 -4.82 2.52 6.05
CA LEU A 100 -5.16 1.14 5.73
C LEU A 100 -6.68 1.02 5.65
N TYR A 101 -7.22 0.49 4.55
CA TYR A 101 -8.66 0.25 4.38
C TYR A 101 -8.97 -0.62 3.16
N VAL A 102 -10.19 -1.18 3.13
CA VAL A 102 -10.70 -1.97 2.01
C VAL A 102 -11.15 -1.05 0.87
N LEU A 103 -10.72 -1.36 -0.34
CA LEU A 103 -11.10 -0.66 -1.56
C LEU A 103 -12.36 -1.28 -2.17
N ASN A 104 -13.16 -0.45 -2.84
CA ASN A 104 -14.24 -0.94 -3.66
C ASN A 104 -13.71 -1.77 -4.84
N ALA A 105 -14.08 -3.05 -4.89
CA ALA A 105 -13.57 -4.01 -5.88
C ALA A 105 -13.81 -3.58 -7.33
N ASN A 106 -14.97 -2.98 -7.66
CA ASN A 106 -15.23 -2.48 -9.01
C ASN A 106 -14.30 -1.34 -9.40
N ARG A 107 -13.95 -0.45 -8.46
CA ARG A 107 -12.95 0.60 -8.71
C ARG A 107 -11.56 0.01 -8.92
N VAL A 108 -11.17 -0.98 -8.12
CA VAL A 108 -9.85 -1.64 -8.27
C VAL A 108 -9.73 -2.31 -9.64
N ARG A 109 -10.71 -3.12 -10.04
CA ARG A 109 -10.74 -3.76 -11.36
C ARG A 109 -10.65 -2.73 -12.50
N ASN A 110 -11.33 -1.59 -12.35
CA ASN A 110 -11.23 -0.49 -13.31
C ASN A 110 -9.83 0.16 -13.34
N PHE A 111 -9.18 0.35 -12.19
CA PHE A 111 -7.83 0.90 -12.12
C PHE A 111 -6.78 -0.05 -12.70
N ILE A 112 -6.94 -1.36 -12.48
CA ILE A 112 -6.10 -2.39 -13.10
C ILE A 112 -6.29 -2.34 -14.62
N LYS A 113 -7.54 -2.34 -15.11
CA LYS A 113 -7.85 -2.27 -16.55
C LYS A 113 -7.27 -1.03 -17.23
N LYS A 114 -7.27 0.12 -16.52
CA LYS A 114 -6.69 1.39 -17.00
C LYS A 114 -5.17 1.48 -16.81
N GLY A 115 -4.57 0.53 -16.09
CA GLY A 115 -3.14 0.53 -15.78
C GLY A 115 -2.69 1.59 -14.79
N THR A 116 -3.60 2.23 -14.04
CA THR A 116 -3.27 3.17 -12.96
C THR A 116 -2.91 2.44 -11.66
N LEU A 117 -3.42 1.22 -11.51
CA LEU A 117 -2.94 0.24 -10.53
C LEU A 117 -2.19 -0.84 -11.31
N LYS A 118 -0.87 -0.93 -11.12
CA LYS A 118 0.04 -1.85 -11.80
C LYS A 118 -0.01 -3.21 -11.12
N ASP A 119 -0.16 -4.25 -11.92
CA ASP A 119 -0.22 -5.64 -11.48
C ASP A 119 1.21 -6.20 -11.36
N LEU A 120 1.60 -6.55 -10.13
CA LEU A 120 2.92 -7.13 -9.82
C LEU A 120 2.91 -8.66 -9.84
N THR A 121 1.74 -9.29 -9.88
CA THR A 121 1.60 -10.76 -9.92
C THR A 121 2.05 -11.34 -11.26
N LYS A 122 2.05 -10.52 -12.32
CA LYS A 122 2.42 -10.91 -13.69
C LYS A 122 3.91 -10.82 -13.99
N SER A 123 4.70 -10.24 -13.08
CA SER A 123 6.15 -10.03 -13.28
C SER A 123 7.00 -11.28 -13.01
N ALA A 124 6.39 -12.43 -12.74
CA ALA A 124 7.04 -13.73 -12.73
C ALA A 124 6.84 -14.45 -14.08
N LYS A 125 7.53 -13.98 -15.12
CA LYS A 125 7.78 -14.76 -16.33
C LYS A 125 9.18 -14.48 -16.85
#